data_AF-A0A1C3NXY6-F1
#
_entry.id   AF-A0A1C3NXY6-F1
#
_cell.length_a   1.000
_cell.length_b   1.000
_cell.length_c   1.000
_cell.angle_alpha   90.00
_cell.angle_beta   90.00
_cell.angle_gamma   90.00
#
_symmetry.space_group_name_H-M   'P 1'
#
loop_
_entity.id
_entity.type
_entity.pdbx_description
1 polymer ?
#
loop_
_entity_poly.entity_id
_entity_poly.type
_entity_poly.pdbx_seq_one_letter_code
_entity_poly.pdbx_strand_id
1 'polypeptide(L)'
;MALALRPQIASLVAGMNDLLSPGFDPLRLRHNLVWSVRDLRAAGVLVLMARLHDPGRLLRLPRPARRLLTTRIGRLNAAVDAAAAADRGVLVIDLARHPEVYRLSTFDVDRVHPGPRGHQLMARAFAEALREAGVPLLALPAVGPPATPSRLAHAGWMVSVGLPWLLARPASPLRRQVRRIMAGHRAGRTSTSRHLQRIVTTGGQAQPERTQPHTGAVTVHAGAVPALPGTISPLPTVDRM
;
A
#
# COMPACT_ATOMS: atom_id res chain seq x y z
N MET A 1 -13.01 -12.35 -11.26
CA MET A 1 -13.69 -11.71 -10.11
C MET A 1 -13.96 -10.21 -10.30
N ALA A 2 -13.10 -9.38 -10.91
CA ALA A 2 -13.52 -8.00 -11.28
C ALA A 2 -14.29 -7.94 -12.62
N LEU A 3 -13.84 -8.70 -13.64
CA LEU A 3 -14.46 -8.73 -14.97
C LEU A 3 -15.92 -9.25 -14.98
N ALA A 4 -16.33 -10.01 -13.96
CA ALA A 4 -17.71 -10.46 -13.82
C ALA A 4 -18.70 -9.29 -13.67
N LEU A 5 -18.23 -8.14 -13.19
CA LEU A 5 -19.02 -6.91 -13.08
C LEU A 5 -19.15 -6.14 -14.41
N ARG A 6 -18.52 -6.64 -15.49
CA ARG A 6 -18.45 -6.00 -16.82
C ARG A 6 -18.13 -4.50 -16.73
N PRO A 7 -17.05 -4.10 -16.01
CA PRO A 7 -16.75 -2.69 -15.82
C PRO A 7 -16.29 -2.04 -17.12
N GLN A 8 -16.59 -0.76 -17.29
CA GLN A 8 -16.01 0.05 -18.37
C GLN A 8 -14.67 0.66 -17.92
N ILE A 9 -14.50 0.88 -16.61
CA ILE A 9 -13.31 1.48 -15.99
C ILE A 9 -12.93 0.68 -14.75
N ALA A 10 -11.63 0.42 -14.57
CA ALA A 10 -11.09 -0.21 -13.36
C ALA A 10 -9.88 0.56 -12.85
N SER A 11 -9.82 0.84 -11.54
CA SER A 11 -8.61 1.34 -10.91
C SER A 11 -7.78 0.20 -10.31
N LEU A 12 -6.50 0.20 -10.65
CA LEU A 12 -5.50 -0.76 -10.18
C LEU A 12 -4.41 -0.01 -9.43
N VAL A 13 -4.61 0.12 -8.11
CA VAL A 13 -3.67 0.77 -7.19
C VAL A 13 -3.23 -0.25 -6.15
N ALA A 14 -2.00 -0.76 -6.30
CA ALA A 14 -1.50 -1.87 -5.49
C ALA A 14 0.01 -1.75 -5.22
N GLY A 15 0.52 -2.58 -4.30
CA GLY A 15 1.95 -2.75 -4.05
C GLY A 15 2.51 -2.03 -2.82
N MET A 16 1.76 -1.10 -2.21
CA MET A 16 2.25 -0.35 -1.03
C MET A 16 2.54 -1.28 0.16
N ASN A 17 1.70 -2.29 0.36
CA ASN A 17 1.87 -3.27 1.44
C ASN A 17 3.12 -4.15 1.24
N ASP A 18 3.45 -4.47 -0.01
CA ASP A 18 4.61 -5.26 -0.39
C ASP A 18 5.92 -4.56 -0.01
N LEU A 19 5.96 -3.22 0.02
CA LEU A 19 7.16 -2.45 0.39
C LEU A 19 7.66 -2.77 1.79
N LEU A 20 6.75 -3.14 2.70
CA LEU A 20 7.06 -3.50 4.09
C LEU A 20 7.30 -5.00 4.28
N SER A 21 7.14 -5.81 3.23
CA SER A 21 7.35 -7.25 3.28
C SER A 21 8.85 -7.57 3.19
N PRO A 22 9.37 -8.48 4.04
CA PRO A 22 10.72 -9.02 3.86
C PRO A 22 10.92 -9.65 2.47
N GLY A 23 9.89 -10.30 1.92
CA GLY A 23 9.89 -10.96 0.62
C GLY A 23 9.46 -10.05 -0.54
N PHE A 24 9.70 -8.73 -0.46
CA PHE A 24 9.41 -7.82 -1.57
C PHE A 24 10.17 -8.24 -2.83
N ASP A 25 9.44 -8.69 -3.83
CA ASP A 25 9.95 -9.05 -5.15
C ASP A 25 9.38 -8.07 -6.20
N PRO A 26 10.22 -7.15 -6.73
CA PRO A 26 9.78 -6.17 -7.71
C PRO A 26 9.45 -6.79 -9.08
N LEU A 27 10.05 -7.93 -9.42
CA LEU A 27 9.78 -8.62 -10.69
C LEU A 27 8.43 -9.32 -10.63
N ARG A 28 8.13 -9.98 -9.50
CA ARG A 28 6.80 -10.55 -9.26
C ARG A 28 5.71 -9.49 -9.23
N LEU A 29 5.96 -8.36 -8.57
CA LEU A 29 5.04 -7.22 -8.58
C LEU A 29 4.76 -6.75 -10.01
N ARG A 30 5.81 -6.52 -10.80
CA ARG A 30 5.69 -6.13 -12.21
C ARG A 30 4.90 -7.14 -13.02
N HIS A 31 5.23 -8.43 -12.89
CA HIS A 31 4.52 -9.50 -13.60
C HIS A 31 3.02 -9.47 -13.29
N ASN A 32 2.65 -9.37 -12.01
CA ASN A 32 1.25 -9.34 -11.58
C ASN A 32 0.51 -8.11 -12.12
N LEU A 33 1.16 -6.92 -12.11
CA LEU A 33 0.56 -5.69 -12.66
C LEU A 33 0.37 -5.80 -14.17
N VAL A 34 1.40 -6.21 -14.91
CA VAL A 34 1.33 -6.40 -16.37
C VAL A 34 0.22 -7.39 -16.73
N TRP A 35 0.17 -8.53 -16.03
CA TRP A 35 -0.85 -9.55 -16.27
C TRP A 35 -2.27 -9.03 -15.99
N SER A 36 -2.46 -8.34 -14.86
CA SER A 36 -3.77 -7.76 -14.49
C SER A 36 -4.22 -6.69 -15.48
N VAL A 37 -3.31 -5.81 -15.91
CA VAL A 37 -3.59 -4.80 -16.93
C VAL A 37 -3.97 -5.47 -18.23
N ARG A 38 -3.16 -6.44 -18.71
CA ARG A 38 -3.43 -7.17 -19.95
C ARG A 38 -4.82 -7.80 -19.95
N ASP A 39 -5.21 -8.47 -18.87
CA ASP A 39 -6.50 -9.15 -18.80
C ASP A 39 -7.69 -8.16 -18.75
N LEU A 40 -7.55 -7.03 -18.05
CA LEU A 40 -8.54 -5.95 -18.06
C LEU A 40 -8.66 -5.30 -19.44
N ARG A 41 -7.53 -5.03 -20.08
CA ARG A 41 -7.46 -4.39 -21.40
C ARG A 41 -7.98 -5.29 -22.52
N ALA A 42 -7.72 -6.59 -22.45
CA ALA A 42 -8.30 -7.59 -23.36
C ALA A 42 -9.84 -7.61 -23.30
N ALA A 43 -10.43 -7.23 -22.16
CA ALA A 43 -11.87 -7.09 -21.99
C ALA A 43 -12.39 -5.67 -22.35
N GLY A 44 -11.56 -4.80 -22.91
CA GLY A 44 -11.91 -3.43 -23.31
C GLY A 44 -12.01 -2.42 -22.16
N VAL A 45 -11.61 -2.79 -20.94
CA VAL A 45 -11.75 -1.95 -19.74
C VAL A 45 -10.69 -0.87 -19.72
N LEU A 46 -11.05 0.41 -19.58
CA LEU A 46 -10.09 1.48 -19.34
C LEU A 46 -9.45 1.31 -17.96
N VAL A 47 -8.12 1.28 -17.88
CA VAL A 47 -7.41 1.01 -16.62
C VAL A 47 -6.79 2.29 -16.07
N LEU A 48 -7.03 2.56 -14.80
CA LEU A 48 -6.46 3.68 -14.07
C LEU A 48 -5.41 3.19 -13.08
N MET A 49 -4.20 3.71 -13.14
CA MET A 49 -3.10 3.37 -12.23
C MET A 49 -2.51 4.63 -11.61
N ALA A 50 -1.76 4.47 -10.51
CA ALA A 50 -1.10 5.58 -9.85
C ALA A 50 0.35 5.24 -9.51
N ARG A 51 1.27 6.17 -9.80
CA ARG A 51 2.57 6.20 -9.14
C ARG A 51 2.36 6.66 -7.71
N LEU A 52 2.92 5.93 -6.76
CA LEU A 52 2.69 6.13 -5.34
C LEU A 52 3.81 6.97 -4.70
N HIS A 53 3.44 7.76 -3.71
CA HIS A 53 4.35 8.62 -2.95
C HIS A 53 5.33 7.78 -2.11
N ASP A 54 6.48 8.37 -1.75
CA ASP A 54 7.45 7.70 -0.89
C ASP A 54 7.02 7.77 0.58
N PRO A 55 6.60 6.65 1.21
CA PRO A 55 6.24 6.64 2.62
C PRO A 55 7.43 6.97 3.54
N GLY A 56 8.67 6.75 3.08
CA GLY A 56 9.87 7.11 3.81
C GLY A 56 10.06 8.61 4.02
N ARG A 57 9.40 9.46 3.22
CA ARG A 57 9.39 10.93 3.40
C ARG A 57 8.36 11.39 4.43
N LEU A 58 7.32 10.59 4.66
CA LEU A 58 6.23 10.87 5.60
C LEU A 58 6.55 10.38 6.99
N LEU A 59 7.10 9.17 7.07
CA LEU A 59 7.39 8.50 8.33
C LEU A 59 8.74 8.96 8.88
N ARG A 60 8.78 9.26 10.19
CA ARG A 60 10.02 9.62 10.90
C ARG A 60 10.88 8.38 11.16
N LEU A 61 11.45 7.82 10.09
CA LEU A 61 12.24 6.59 10.12
C LEU A 61 13.75 6.85 10.16
N PRO A 62 14.54 5.92 10.77
CA PRO A 62 16.00 5.93 10.65
C PRO A 62 16.45 5.92 9.19
N ARG A 63 17.62 6.54 8.92
CA ARG A 63 18.17 6.69 7.55
C ARG A 63 18.19 5.37 6.74
N PRO A 64 18.60 4.20 7.29
CA PRO A 64 18.62 2.95 6.52
C PRO A 64 17.23 2.49 6.09
N ALA A 65 16.26 2.56 7.00
CA ALA A 65 14.88 2.17 6.72
C ALA A 65 14.24 3.10 5.68
N ARG A 66 14.46 4.41 5.80
CA ARG A 66 14.01 5.38 4.80
C ARG A 66 14.60 5.09 3.42
N ARG A 67 15.92 4.89 3.31
CA ARG A 67 16.59 4.56 2.04
C ARG A 67 16.01 3.29 1.41
N LEU A 68 15.79 2.25 2.21
CA LEU A 68 15.18 1.01 1.73
C LEU A 68 13.78 1.25 1.13
N LEU A 69 12.92 2.02 1.82
CA LEU A 69 11.59 2.36 1.31
C LEU A 69 11.67 3.19 0.03
N THR A 70 12.53 4.21 -0.02
CA THR A 70 12.76 5.01 -1.23
C THR A 70 13.21 4.16 -2.42
N THR A 71 14.07 3.17 -2.20
CA THR A 71 14.45 2.23 -3.27
C THR A 71 13.28 1.35 -3.71
N ARG A 72 12.52 0.80 -2.76
CA ARG A 72 11.40 -0.11 -3.06
C ARG A 72 10.24 0.62 -3.74
N ILE A 73 9.90 1.84 -3.32
CA ILE A 73 8.86 2.65 -3.99
C ILE A 73 9.28 3.01 -5.41
N GLY A 74 10.57 3.29 -5.66
CA GLY A 74 11.09 3.48 -7.02
C GLY A 74 10.86 2.25 -7.91
N ARG A 75 11.11 1.04 -7.37
CA ARG A 75 10.85 -0.22 -8.08
C ARG A 75 9.37 -0.49 -8.33
N LEU A 76 8.51 -0.14 -7.37
CA LEU A 76 7.05 -0.21 -7.53
C LEU A 76 6.58 0.72 -8.65
N ASN A 77 7.01 2.00 -8.62
CA ASN A 77 6.60 2.96 -9.64
C ASN A 77 7.13 2.58 -11.02
N ALA A 78 8.34 2.03 -11.12
CA ALA A 78 8.85 1.47 -12.37
C ALA A 78 8.04 0.26 -12.86
N ALA A 79 7.48 -0.55 -11.96
CA ALA A 79 6.58 -1.64 -12.32
C ALA A 79 5.22 -1.14 -12.83
N VAL A 80 4.70 -0.06 -12.25
CA VAL A 80 3.52 0.66 -12.76
C VAL A 80 3.78 1.19 -14.17
N ASP A 81 4.92 1.84 -14.38
CA ASP A 81 5.33 2.36 -15.68
C ASP A 81 5.43 1.25 -16.74
N ALA A 82 6.05 0.13 -16.38
CA ALA A 82 6.17 -1.02 -17.27
C ALA A 82 4.82 -1.64 -17.63
N ALA A 83 3.86 -1.69 -16.67
CA ALA A 83 2.52 -2.21 -16.93
C ALA A 83 1.69 -1.30 -17.85
N ALA A 84 1.91 0.02 -17.78
CA ALA A 84 1.19 1.00 -18.59
C ALA A 84 1.80 1.20 -19.99
N ALA A 85 3.11 0.99 -20.16
CA ALA A 85 3.83 1.35 -21.38
C ALA A 85 3.30 0.69 -22.68
N ALA A 86 2.67 -0.47 -22.57
CA ALA A 86 2.25 -1.26 -23.73
C ALA A 86 0.84 -0.91 -24.26
N ASP A 87 0.03 -0.13 -23.53
CA ASP A 87 -1.39 0.08 -23.87
C ASP A 87 -1.85 1.51 -23.58
N ARG A 88 -2.32 2.19 -24.63
CA ARG A 88 -2.82 3.58 -24.55
C ARG A 88 -4.12 3.74 -23.77
N GLY A 89 -4.84 2.65 -23.48
CA GLY A 89 -6.00 2.63 -22.59
C GLY A 89 -5.65 2.40 -21.13
N VAL A 90 -4.39 2.61 -20.74
CA VAL A 90 -3.95 2.70 -19.35
C VAL A 90 -3.58 4.14 -19.04
N LEU A 91 -4.30 4.77 -18.11
CA LEU A 91 -4.01 6.12 -17.63
C LEU A 91 -3.26 6.04 -16.31
N VAL A 92 -2.14 6.75 -16.20
CA VAL A 92 -1.30 6.76 -15.00
C VAL A 92 -1.21 8.16 -14.42
N ILE A 93 -1.76 8.34 -13.21
CA ILE A 93 -1.57 9.58 -12.45
C ILE A 93 -0.28 9.51 -11.62
N ASP A 94 0.37 10.64 -11.41
CA ASP A 94 1.55 10.74 -10.55
C ASP A 94 1.20 11.36 -9.20
N LEU A 95 0.79 10.52 -8.24
CA LEU A 95 0.54 10.97 -6.88
C LEU A 95 1.84 11.30 -6.15
N ALA A 96 3.00 10.79 -6.58
CA ALA A 96 4.27 11.05 -5.90
C ALA A 96 4.72 12.51 -6.04
N ARG A 97 4.29 13.19 -7.11
CA ARG A 97 4.54 14.61 -7.39
C ARG A 97 3.49 15.56 -6.84
N HIS A 98 2.34 15.05 -6.40
CA HIS A 98 1.25 15.91 -5.95
C HIS A 98 1.60 16.58 -4.60
N PRO A 99 1.62 17.92 -4.48
CA PRO A 99 2.14 18.60 -3.29
C PRO A 99 1.38 18.25 -1.99
N GLU A 100 0.07 18.00 -2.08
CA GLU A 100 -0.76 17.64 -0.93
C GLU A 100 -0.49 16.23 -0.37
N VAL A 101 0.15 15.31 -1.11
CA VAL A 101 0.34 13.92 -0.64
C VAL A 101 1.36 13.80 0.49
N TYR A 102 2.07 14.87 0.81
CA TYR A 102 2.99 14.94 1.95
C TYR A 102 2.42 15.71 3.15
N ARG A 103 1.14 16.11 3.10
CA ARG A 103 0.46 16.81 4.20
C ARG A 103 -0.27 15.81 5.09
N LEU A 104 -0.18 16.00 6.42
CA LEU A 104 -0.85 15.13 7.39
C LEU A 104 -2.39 15.15 7.26
N SER A 105 -2.97 16.24 6.76
CA SER A 105 -4.41 16.35 6.46
C SER A 105 -4.90 15.43 5.34
N THR A 106 -3.99 14.80 4.61
CA THR A 106 -4.28 13.85 3.53
C THR A 106 -4.38 12.40 4.05
N PHE A 107 -3.89 12.16 5.26
CA PHE A 107 -3.83 10.82 5.86
C PHE A 107 -4.85 10.64 6.98
N ASP A 108 -5.18 9.38 7.23
CA ASP A 108 -5.93 8.98 8.41
C ASP A 108 -5.05 9.05 9.66
N VAL A 109 -5.63 8.73 10.81
CA VAL A 109 -5.01 8.76 12.14
C VAL A 109 -3.73 7.94 12.23
N ASP A 110 -3.54 6.92 11.38
CA ASP A 110 -2.33 6.09 11.34
C ASP A 110 -1.16 6.73 10.57
N ARG A 111 -1.40 7.80 9.82
CA ARG A 111 -0.43 8.51 8.96
C ARG A 111 0.16 7.68 7.82
N VAL A 112 -0.48 6.58 7.45
CA VAL A 112 -0.06 5.68 6.37
C VAL A 112 -1.16 5.58 5.33
N HIS A 113 -2.40 5.36 5.76
CA HIS A 113 -3.53 5.24 4.85
C HIS A 113 -4.09 6.63 4.50
N PRO A 114 -4.54 6.84 3.26
CA PRO A 114 -5.23 8.07 2.89
C PRO A 114 -6.49 8.23 3.75
N GLY A 115 -6.68 9.43 4.30
CA GLY A 115 -7.93 9.81 4.94
C GLY A 115 -8.96 10.26 3.89
N PRO A 116 -10.12 10.80 4.29
CA PRO A 116 -11.16 11.25 3.37
C PRO A 116 -10.65 12.23 2.31
N ARG A 117 -9.85 13.22 2.71
CA ARG A 117 -9.23 14.19 1.79
C ARG A 117 -8.24 13.54 0.82
N GLY A 118 -7.46 12.55 1.28
CA GLY A 118 -6.54 11.82 0.40
C GLY A 118 -7.25 11.02 -0.67
N HIS A 119 -8.36 10.36 -0.33
CA HIS A 119 -9.21 9.70 -1.30
C HIS A 119 -9.85 10.68 -2.28
N GLN A 120 -10.31 11.84 -1.82
CA GLN A 120 -10.87 12.88 -2.69
C GLN A 120 -9.84 13.46 -3.66
N LEU A 121 -8.62 13.72 -3.20
CA LEU A 121 -7.52 14.16 -4.07
C LEU A 121 -7.18 13.12 -5.13
N MET A 122 -7.11 11.85 -4.75
CA MET A 122 -6.89 10.75 -5.70
C MET A 122 -8.03 10.63 -6.71
N ALA A 123 -9.28 10.68 -6.25
CA ALA A 123 -10.46 10.64 -7.12
C ALA A 123 -10.48 11.82 -8.10
N ARG A 124 -10.15 13.02 -7.64
CA ARG A 124 -10.07 14.21 -8.49
C ARG A 124 -8.96 14.09 -9.53
N ALA A 125 -7.77 13.62 -9.15
CA ALA A 125 -6.67 13.39 -10.08
C ALA A 125 -7.03 12.35 -11.16
N PHE A 126 -7.70 11.26 -10.79
CA PHE A 126 -8.20 10.29 -11.77
C PHE A 126 -9.29 10.88 -12.68
N ALA A 127 -10.22 11.65 -12.13
CA ALA A 127 -11.25 12.33 -12.91
C ALA A 127 -10.64 13.34 -13.90
N GLU A 128 -9.61 14.08 -13.50
CA GLU A 128 -8.86 14.97 -14.39
C GLU A 128 -8.21 14.19 -15.54
N ALA A 129 -7.51 13.09 -15.24
CA ALA A 129 -6.89 12.23 -16.27
C ALA A 129 -7.93 11.60 -17.23
N LEU A 130 -9.08 11.16 -16.71
CA LEU A 130 -10.19 10.66 -17.52
C LEU A 130 -10.73 11.72 -18.48
N ARG A 131 -10.93 12.95 -17.98
CA ARG A 131 -11.40 14.07 -18.79
C ARG A 131 -10.39 14.45 -19.88
N GLU A 132 -9.09 14.46 -19.55
CA GLU A 132 -8.01 14.69 -20.53
C GLU A 132 -7.97 13.61 -21.61
N ALA A 133 -8.33 12.36 -21.27
CA ALA A 133 -8.48 11.26 -22.21
C ALA A 133 -9.79 11.29 -23.01
N GLY A 134 -10.61 12.35 -22.87
CA GLY A 134 -11.87 12.52 -23.60
C GLY A 134 -13.07 11.79 -23.00
N VAL A 135 -12.97 11.23 -21.79
CA VAL A 135 -14.12 10.64 -21.10
C VAL A 135 -15.02 11.77 -20.57
N PRO A 136 -16.29 11.84 -20.97
CA PRO A 136 -17.17 12.92 -20.53
C PRO A 136 -17.51 12.73 -19.05
N LEU A 137 -17.17 13.73 -18.24
CA LEU A 137 -17.51 13.79 -16.82
C LEU A 137 -18.37 15.02 -16.57
N LEU A 138 -19.50 14.83 -15.87
CA LEU A 138 -20.43 15.91 -15.52
C LEU A 138 -19.78 16.96 -14.60
N ALA A 139 -18.95 16.50 -13.67
CA ALA A 139 -18.20 17.36 -12.76
C ALA A 139 -16.97 16.62 -12.23
N LEU A 140 -15.98 17.37 -11.77
CA LEU A 140 -14.86 16.82 -11.01
C LEU A 140 -15.28 16.59 -9.55
N PRO A 141 -14.81 15.51 -8.90
CA PRO A 141 -15.04 15.31 -7.47
C PRO A 141 -14.56 16.50 -6.64
N ALA A 142 -15.41 16.94 -5.70
CA ALA A 142 -15.05 17.99 -4.76
C ALA A 142 -13.99 17.48 -3.76
N VAL A 143 -13.06 18.36 -3.39
CA VAL A 143 -12.08 18.10 -2.33
C VAL A 143 -12.46 18.96 -1.13
N GLY A 144 -12.87 18.30 -0.05
CA GLY A 144 -13.24 18.96 1.20
C GLY A 144 -12.05 19.64 1.87
N PRO A 145 -12.29 20.52 2.86
CA PRO A 145 -11.23 21.25 3.55
C PRO A 145 -10.23 20.31 4.24
N PRO A 146 -8.98 20.75 4.47
CA PRO A 146 -7.99 19.95 5.19
C PRO A 146 -8.40 19.76 6.66
N ALA A 147 -8.53 18.51 7.09
CA ALA A 147 -8.70 18.13 8.48
C ALA A 147 -7.53 17.26 8.91
N THR A 148 -6.68 17.75 9.82
CA THR A 148 -5.53 16.98 10.29
C THR A 148 -5.92 16.12 11.48
N PRO A 149 -5.67 14.80 11.47
CA PRO A 149 -5.94 13.95 12.62
C PRO A 149 -5.20 14.44 13.88
N SER A 150 -5.88 14.39 15.03
CA SER A 150 -5.32 14.81 16.31
C SER A 150 -4.07 14.00 16.68
N ARG A 151 -3.07 14.66 17.25
CA ARG A 151 -1.85 13.99 17.78
C ARG A 151 -2.19 12.99 18.89
N LEU A 152 -3.19 13.30 19.72
CA LEU A 152 -3.66 12.40 20.78
C LEU A 152 -4.34 11.17 20.19
N ALA A 153 -5.17 11.35 19.16
CA ALA A 153 -5.80 10.23 18.46
C ALA A 153 -4.75 9.31 17.81
N HIS A 154 -3.71 9.90 17.18
CA HIS A 154 -2.58 9.14 16.65
C HIS A 154 -1.82 8.37 17.74
N ALA A 155 -1.59 8.98 18.90
CA ALA A 155 -0.95 8.31 20.03
C ALA A 155 -1.80 7.15 20.56
N GLY A 156 -3.11 7.35 20.70
CA GLY A 156 -4.07 6.31 21.07
C GLY A 156 -4.04 5.14 20.09
N TRP A 157 -4.11 5.41 18.78
CA TRP A 157 -4.00 4.40 17.73
C TRP A 157 -2.65 3.65 17.75
N MET A 158 -1.55 4.37 17.97
CA MET A 158 -0.22 3.77 18.08
C MET A 158 -0.16 2.77 19.25
N VAL A 159 -0.80 3.07 20.37
CA VAL A 159 -0.84 2.18 21.55
C VAL A 159 -1.76 0.99 21.32
N SER A 160 -2.97 1.21 20.77
CA SER A 160 -3.99 0.16 20.65
C SER A 160 -3.82 -0.76 19.45
N VAL A 161 -3.26 -0.25 18.33
CA VAL A 161 -3.17 -0.98 17.06
C VAL A 161 -1.73 -1.07 16.56
N GLY A 162 -1.04 0.08 16.43
CA GLY A 162 0.27 0.16 15.78
C GLY A 162 1.36 -0.66 16.48
N LEU A 163 1.48 -0.52 17.80
CA LEU A 163 2.49 -1.20 18.60
C LEU A 163 2.23 -2.72 18.69
N PRO A 164 1.00 -3.21 18.97
CA PRO A 164 0.69 -4.64 18.87
C PRO A 164 1.05 -5.25 17.52
N TRP A 165 0.72 -4.58 16.41
CA TRP A 165 1.07 -5.04 15.06
C TRP A 165 2.58 -5.12 14.83
N LEU A 166 3.34 -4.11 15.28
CA LEU A 166 4.81 -4.12 15.20
C LEU A 166 5.44 -5.24 16.03
N LEU A 167 4.86 -5.54 17.20
CA LEU A 167 5.35 -6.57 18.11
C LEU A 167 4.99 -7.99 17.63
N ALA A 168 3.88 -8.15 16.92
CA ALA A 168 3.49 -9.42 16.30
C ALA A 168 4.44 -9.84 15.17
N ARG A 169 5.23 -8.92 14.60
CA ARG A 169 6.16 -9.25 13.51
C ARG A 169 7.39 -10.03 14.02
N PRO A 170 7.68 -11.22 13.48
CA PRO A 170 8.74 -12.09 13.98
C PRO A 170 10.15 -11.47 13.89
N ALA A 171 10.36 -10.59 12.90
CA ALA A 171 11.62 -9.89 12.65
C ALA A 171 11.77 -8.54 13.38
N SER A 172 10.81 -8.10 14.20
CA SER A 172 10.88 -6.73 14.75
C SER A 172 12.02 -6.57 15.78
N PRO A 173 12.86 -5.54 15.64
CA PRO A 173 13.93 -5.24 16.61
C PRO A 173 13.35 -4.91 18.00
N LEU A 174 12.16 -4.31 18.05
CA LEU A 174 11.40 -4.05 19.28
C LEU A 174 11.00 -5.34 20.01
N ARG A 175 10.52 -6.38 19.29
CA ARG A 175 10.25 -7.69 19.90
C ARG A 175 11.52 -8.34 20.46
N ARG A 176 12.69 -8.11 19.84
CA ARG A 176 13.98 -8.58 20.38
C ARG A 176 14.40 -7.77 21.62
N GLN A 177 14.13 -6.47 21.66
CA GLN A 177 14.40 -5.60 22.80
C GLN A 177 13.50 -5.95 24.00
N VAL A 178 12.18 -6.06 23.79
CA VAL A 178 11.20 -6.44 24.82
C VAL A 178 11.51 -7.82 25.38
N ARG A 179 11.84 -8.81 24.52
CA ARG A 179 12.28 -10.13 25.00
C ARG A 179 13.54 -10.07 25.85
N ARG A 180 14.51 -9.21 25.51
CA ARG A 180 15.71 -8.99 26.34
C ARG A 180 15.37 -8.35 27.69
N ILE A 181 14.50 -7.34 27.71
CA ILE A 181 14.07 -6.68 28.95
C ILE A 181 13.33 -7.68 29.85
N MET A 182 12.39 -8.44 29.29
CA MET A 182 11.63 -9.46 30.03
C MET A 182 12.52 -10.62 30.50
N ALA A 183 13.50 -11.04 29.69
CA ALA A 183 14.50 -12.03 30.10
C ALA A 183 15.40 -11.48 31.22
N GLY A 184 15.79 -10.21 31.16
CA GLY A 184 16.53 -9.52 32.21
C GLY A 184 15.75 -9.39 33.52
N HIS A 185 14.44 -9.14 33.46
CA HIS A 185 13.57 -9.09 34.64
C HIS A 185 13.36 -10.49 35.26
N ARG A 186 13.23 -11.56 34.43
CA ARG A 186 13.24 -12.95 34.93
C ARG A 186 14.59 -13.36 35.52
N ALA A 187 15.70 -12.94 34.91
CA ALA A 187 17.04 -13.18 35.42
C ALA A 187 17.30 -12.45 36.75
N GLY A 188 16.78 -11.23 36.91
CA GLY A 188 16.81 -10.47 38.17
C GLY A 188 15.98 -11.13 39.28
N ARG A 189 14.76 -11.60 38.98
CA ARG A 189 13.92 -12.34 39.96
C ARG A 189 14.51 -13.71 40.34
N THR A 190 15.25 -14.36 39.44
CA THR A 190 15.94 -15.63 39.73
C THR A 190 17.31 -15.44 40.39
N SER A 191 17.84 -14.22 40.47
CA SER A 191 19.04 -13.90 41.25
C SER A 191 18.73 -13.74 42.74
N THR A 192 17.54 -13.24 43.09
CA THR A 192 17.08 -13.12 44.49
C THR A 192 16.53 -14.43 45.07
N SER A 193 16.26 -15.44 44.23
CA SER A 193 15.83 -16.78 44.67
C SER A 193 16.90 -17.87 44.50
N ARG A 194 18.12 -17.52 44.06
CA ARG A 194 19.19 -18.50 43.83
C ARG A 194 19.86 -19.02 45.10
N HIS A 195 19.37 -18.63 46.29
CA HIS A 195 19.81 -19.20 47.55
C HIS A 195 18.92 -20.32 48.10
N LEU A 196 17.80 -20.68 47.45
CA LEU A 196 16.86 -21.67 48.05
C LEU A 196 16.33 -22.80 47.18
N GLN A 197 16.75 -23.00 45.92
CA GLN A 197 16.25 -24.14 45.15
C GLN A 197 17.34 -24.78 44.28
N ARG A 198 18.27 -25.45 44.94
CA ARG A 198 18.97 -26.61 44.38
C ARG A 198 18.23 -27.83 44.93
N ILE A 199 17.25 -28.36 44.20
CA ILE A 199 16.71 -29.74 44.29
C ILE A 199 15.61 -29.90 43.21
N VAL A 200 15.69 -30.99 42.44
CA VAL A 200 14.78 -31.54 41.40
C VAL A 200 15.00 -31.15 39.93
N THR A 201 15.82 -31.97 39.26
CA THR A 201 15.76 -32.41 37.84
C THR A 201 14.45 -33.20 37.62
N THR A 202 13.70 -33.24 36.51
CA THR A 202 14.02 -33.70 35.14
C THR A 202 12.72 -33.67 34.30
N GLY A 203 12.81 -33.45 32.97
CA GLY A 203 11.96 -34.18 32.00
C GLY A 203 11.06 -33.34 31.07
N GLY A 204 11.12 -33.67 29.76
CA GLY A 204 9.97 -33.54 28.84
C GLY A 204 10.15 -32.70 27.58
N GLN A 205 10.43 -33.36 26.45
CA GLN A 205 10.39 -32.84 25.07
C GLN A 205 8.95 -32.64 24.56
N ALA A 206 8.74 -31.69 23.63
CA ALA A 206 7.80 -31.84 22.49
C ALA A 206 7.88 -30.66 21.50
N GLN A 207 7.84 -30.98 20.20
CA GLN A 207 7.71 -30.09 19.04
C GLN A 207 6.30 -30.23 18.44
N PRO A 208 5.76 -29.23 17.71
CA PRO A 208 5.30 -29.53 16.35
C PRO A 208 5.47 -28.41 15.30
N GLU A 209 5.05 -28.78 14.08
CA GLU A 209 5.32 -28.25 12.74
C GLU A 209 4.58 -26.98 12.26
N ARG A 210 5.19 -26.41 11.20
CA ARG A 210 4.73 -25.68 9.98
C ARG A 210 3.43 -24.87 9.95
N THR A 211 3.52 -23.67 9.37
CA THR A 211 2.82 -23.29 8.11
C THR A 211 3.31 -21.93 7.55
N GLN A 212 3.38 -21.83 6.21
CA GLN A 212 3.41 -20.61 5.37
C GLN A 212 2.17 -20.67 4.44
N PRO A 213 1.84 -19.65 3.60
CA PRO A 213 2.13 -18.21 3.61
C PRO A 213 0.83 -17.36 3.48
N HIS A 214 0.92 -16.03 3.68
CA HIS A 214 -0.21 -15.10 3.44
C HIS A 214 -0.01 -14.27 2.16
N THR A 215 -1.00 -14.36 1.29
CA THR A 215 -1.20 -13.63 0.02
C THR A 215 -1.38 -12.13 0.24
N GLY A 216 -0.64 -11.29 -0.49
CA GLY A 216 -0.83 -9.84 -0.52
C GLY A 216 -2.13 -9.47 -1.24
N ALA A 217 -2.96 -8.65 -0.59
CA ALA A 217 -4.25 -8.21 -1.13
C ALA A 217 -4.06 -7.17 -2.26
N VAL A 218 -4.67 -7.45 -3.41
CA VAL A 218 -4.86 -6.50 -4.51
C VAL A 218 -6.23 -5.86 -4.32
N THR A 219 -6.29 -4.54 -4.17
CA THR A 219 -7.56 -3.81 -4.14
C THR A 219 -7.89 -3.36 -5.56
N VAL A 220 -8.95 -3.94 -6.13
CA VAL A 220 -9.52 -3.52 -7.42
C VAL A 220 -10.84 -2.82 -7.11
N HIS A 221 -10.97 -1.56 -7.50
CA HIS A 221 -12.26 -0.87 -7.48
C HIS A 221 -12.79 -0.81 -8.92
N ALA A 222 -13.94 -1.43 -9.14
CA ALA A 222 -14.65 -1.44 -10.42
C ALA A 222 -15.89 -0.55 -10.30
N GLY A 223 -16.04 0.40 -11.22
CA GLY A 223 -17.21 1.26 -11.31
C GLY A 223 -17.93 1.05 -12.64
N ALA A 224 -19.26 1.05 -12.62
CA ALA A 224 -20.07 1.14 -13.83
C ALA A 224 -20.31 2.62 -14.16
N VAL A 225 -20.11 3.00 -15.42
CA VAL A 225 -20.50 4.33 -15.94
C VAL A 225 -21.81 4.13 -16.73
N PRO A 226 -22.83 5.00 -16.61
CA PRO A 226 -24.02 4.91 -17.45
C PRO A 226 -23.63 4.93 -18.94
N ALA A 227 -24.34 4.13 -19.73
CA ALA A 227 -24.02 3.89 -21.13
C ALA A 227 -23.82 5.20 -21.91
N LEU A 228 -22.63 5.38 -22.47
CA LEU A 228 -22.30 6.50 -23.35
C LEU A 228 -23.10 6.36 -24.66
N PRO A 229 -23.83 7.38 -25.11
CA PRO A 229 -24.29 7.44 -26.48
C PRO A 229 -23.07 7.71 -27.38
N GLY A 230 -22.67 6.70 -28.17
CA GLY A 230 -21.70 6.86 -29.24
C GLY A 230 -20.36 6.18 -29.00
N THR A 231 -19.98 5.38 -30.00
CA THR A 231 -18.69 4.72 -30.19
C THR A 231 -17.52 5.67 -29.89
N ILE A 232 -16.64 5.30 -28.95
CA ILE A 232 -15.35 5.97 -28.79
C ILE A 232 -14.58 5.76 -30.09
N SER A 233 -14.46 6.84 -30.87
CA SER A 233 -13.69 6.84 -32.12
C SER A 233 -12.21 6.56 -31.81
N PRO A 234 -11.51 5.73 -32.60
CA PRO A 234 -10.09 5.51 -32.41
C PRO A 234 -9.33 6.84 -32.59
N LEU A 235 -8.40 7.12 -31.66
CA LEU A 235 -7.50 8.28 -31.72
C LEU A 235 -6.80 8.35 -33.09
N PRO A 236 -6.63 9.54 -33.68
CA PRO A 236 -6.03 9.68 -35.00
C PRO A 236 -4.57 9.18 -35.01
N THR A 237 -4.26 8.36 -36.01
CA THR A 237 -2.88 7.92 -36.28
C THR A 237 -2.17 9.11 -36.91
N VAL A 238 -1.18 9.67 -36.21
CA VAL A 238 -0.30 10.67 -36.78
C VAL A 238 0.65 9.95 -37.73
N ASP A 239 0.40 10.09 -39.03
CA ASP A 239 1.34 9.68 -40.07
C ASP A 239 2.62 10.52 -39.95
N ARG A 240 3.76 9.83 -39.96
CA ARG A 240 5.07 10.47 -40.08
C ARG A 240 5.26 10.86 -41.55
N MET A 241 5.47 12.15 -41.80
CA MET A 241 6.25 12.63 -42.95
C MET A 241 7.71 12.78 -42.54
#